data_AF-A0A7W2URN1-F1
#
_entry.id   AF-A0A7W2URN1-F1
#
_cell.length_a   1.000
_cell.length_b   1.000
_cell.length_c   1.000
_cell.angle_alpha   90.00
_cell.angle_beta   90.00
_cell.angle_gamma   90.00
#
_symmetry.space_group_name_H-M   'P 1'
#
loop_
_entity.id
_entity.type
_entity.pdbx_description
1 polymer ?
#
loop_
_entity_poly.entity_id
_entity_poly.type
_entity_poly.pdbx_seq_one_letter_code
_entity_poly.pdbx_strand_id
1 'polypeptide(L)'
;MAAVNGPASTVVSGAVEVLDGVLEEFPEAKRIPVDYASHSAQVEGIREELAEALTPVRPRTGEVPFFSTVTGRLMDTVELDGEYWYRNLRETVEFQSAIEGLLELGHTVFVEASPHPVLTIGIQDTADTTDTDVLVTGSLRRDDGGLATFLTALARLHVRGVAVEWRQAFAGLDAHVVDLPTYAFQRRRFWAASLRQTPGAAEFDHPLLGAVVPLPDSGGGLLTGVLTLAGQPWLAEHSVAGVALFPGTGFVELVLQ
;
A
#
# COMPACT_ATOMS: atom_id res chain seq x y z
N MET A 1 11.21 27.75 22.97
CA MET A 1 10.51 27.21 21.78
C MET A 1 9.18 26.68 22.25
N ALA A 2 8.16 26.73 21.42
CA ALA A 2 6.85 26.16 21.72
C ALA A 2 6.74 24.71 21.26
N ALA A 3 7.20 24.42 20.05
CA ALA A 3 7.16 23.08 19.46
C ALA A 3 8.32 22.89 18.49
N VAL A 4 8.92 21.70 18.48
CA VAL A 4 9.88 21.25 17.48
C VAL A 4 9.18 20.21 16.61
N ASN A 5 8.65 20.64 15.46
CA ASN A 5 7.80 19.81 14.59
C ASN A 5 8.60 18.95 13.59
N GLY A 6 9.87 19.29 13.38
CA GLY A 6 10.77 18.55 12.50
C GLY A 6 12.08 19.32 12.26
N PRO A 7 13.02 18.73 11.51
CA PRO A 7 14.36 19.29 11.31
C PRO A 7 14.36 20.71 10.72
N ALA A 8 13.36 21.05 9.92
CA ALA A 8 13.19 22.35 9.26
C ALA A 8 11.97 23.14 9.76
N SER A 9 11.31 22.71 10.84
CA SER A 9 10.07 23.32 11.32
C SER A 9 10.01 23.42 12.84
N THR A 10 10.03 24.65 13.36
CA THR A 10 9.85 24.95 14.79
C THR A 10 8.84 26.07 14.99
N VAL A 11 8.21 26.09 16.14
CA VAL A 11 7.28 27.14 16.57
C VAL A 11 7.89 27.84 17.78
N VAL A 12 7.88 29.17 17.75
CA VAL A 12 8.30 30.00 18.89
C VAL A 12 7.07 30.72 19.43
N SER A 13 6.94 30.76 20.75
CA SER A 13 5.90 31.50 21.46
C SER A 13 6.55 32.50 22.43
N GLY A 14 5.88 33.62 22.68
CA GLY A 14 6.40 34.71 23.50
C GLY A 14 5.56 35.97 23.41
N ALA A 15 6.11 37.07 23.93
CA ALA A 15 5.48 38.39 23.86
C ALA A 15 5.32 38.85 22.40
N VAL A 16 4.22 39.54 22.10
CA VAL A 16 3.85 39.96 20.74
C VAL A 16 4.96 40.80 20.11
N GLU A 17 5.51 41.74 20.88
CA GLU A 17 6.53 42.68 20.42
C GLU A 17 7.83 41.95 20.05
N VAL A 18 8.14 40.85 20.74
CA VAL A 18 9.31 40.00 20.43
C VAL A 18 9.05 39.20 19.16
N LEU A 19 7.85 38.62 19.02
CA LEU A 19 7.48 37.85 17.84
C LEU A 19 7.39 38.70 16.57
N ASP A 20 7.01 39.98 16.70
CA ASP A 20 7.00 40.92 15.58
C ASP A 20 8.43 41.17 15.07
N GLY A 21 9.40 41.33 15.97
CA GLY A 21 10.82 41.40 15.59
C GLY A 21 11.34 40.12 14.92
N VAL A 22 10.88 38.93 15.35
CA VAL A 22 11.21 37.66 14.68
C VAL A 22 10.65 37.61 13.26
N LEU A 23 9.43 38.11 13.03
CA LEU A 23 8.84 38.17 11.68
C LEU A 23 9.56 39.18 10.77
N GLU A 24 10.13 40.24 11.32
CA GLU A 24 10.99 41.17 10.58
C GLU A 24 12.32 40.53 10.17
N GLU A 25 12.92 39.73 11.05
CA GLU A 25 14.19 39.03 10.79
C GLU A 25 14.03 37.81 9.88
N PHE A 26 12.89 37.11 9.97
CA PHE A 26 12.57 35.89 9.21
C PHE A 26 11.25 36.08 8.42
N PRO A 27 11.29 36.74 7.25
CA PRO A 27 10.08 37.04 6.45
C PRO A 27 9.30 35.81 5.97
N GLU A 28 9.93 34.64 5.92
CA GLU A 28 9.33 33.36 5.59
C GLU A 28 8.52 32.74 6.75
N ALA A 29 8.75 33.21 7.97
CA ALA A 29 8.00 32.76 9.14
C ALA A 29 6.54 33.20 9.05
N LYS A 30 5.65 32.35 9.55
CA LYS A 30 4.20 32.60 9.51
C LYS A 30 3.67 32.71 10.93
N ARG A 31 2.91 33.77 11.18
CA ARG A 31 2.19 33.92 12.45
C ARG A 31 1.07 32.89 12.53
N ILE A 32 1.03 32.16 13.65
CA ILE A 32 -0.06 31.24 13.94
C ILE A 32 -1.19 32.07 14.58
N PRO A 33 -2.45 31.95 14.09
CA PRO A 33 -3.58 32.75 14.57
C PRO A 33 -4.10 32.21 15.90
N VAL A 34 -3.31 32.39 16.97
CA VAL A 34 -3.63 32.04 18.35
C VAL A 34 -3.38 33.28 19.21
N ASP A 35 -4.26 33.52 20.18
CA ASP A 35 -4.30 34.70 21.05
C ASP A 35 -3.64 34.49 22.42
N TYR A 36 -2.98 33.35 22.62
CA TYR A 36 -2.21 33.03 23.83
C TYR A 36 -0.87 32.34 23.49
N ALA A 37 0.15 32.55 24.31
CA ALA A 37 1.46 31.92 24.14
C ALA A 37 1.53 30.58 24.91
N SER A 38 0.96 29.52 24.32
CA SER A 38 1.19 28.16 24.82
C SER A 38 2.67 27.78 24.81
N HIS A 39 3.02 26.77 25.61
CA HIS A 39 4.37 26.22 25.71
C HIS A 39 5.42 27.28 26.11
N SER A 40 5.00 28.21 26.98
CA SER A 40 5.83 29.33 27.45
C SER A 40 5.60 29.61 28.92
N ALA A 41 6.48 30.41 29.53
CA ALA A 41 6.36 30.86 30.91
C ALA A 41 5.03 31.59 31.20
N GLN A 42 4.35 32.15 30.19
CA GLN A 42 3.04 32.79 30.38
C GLN A 42 1.97 31.81 30.89
N VAL A 43 2.13 30.52 30.64
CA VAL A 43 1.22 29.47 31.13
C VAL A 43 1.32 29.28 32.65
N GLU A 44 2.42 29.69 33.29
CA GLU A 44 2.56 29.60 34.76
C GLU A 44 1.50 30.42 35.49
N GLY A 45 1.04 31.53 34.89
CA GLY A 45 0.00 32.38 35.47
C GLY A 45 -1.36 31.71 35.62
N ILE A 46 -1.64 30.66 34.84
CA ILE A 46 -2.91 29.91 34.89
C ILE A 46 -2.75 28.51 35.51
N ARG A 47 -1.61 28.22 36.16
CA ARG A 47 -1.33 26.89 36.72
C ARG A 47 -2.40 26.45 37.72
N GLU A 48 -2.71 27.31 38.69
CA GLU A 48 -3.67 26.99 39.76
C GLU A 48 -5.09 26.83 39.21
N GLU A 49 -5.50 27.73 38.31
CA GLU A 49 -6.79 27.67 37.62
C GLU A 49 -6.94 26.37 36.81
N LEU A 50 -5.87 25.95 36.11
CA LEU A 50 -5.87 24.72 35.34
C LEU A 50 -5.92 23.48 36.26
N ALA A 51 -5.20 23.49 37.38
CA ALA A 51 -5.24 22.41 38.35
C ALA A 51 -6.65 22.23 38.94
N GLU A 52 -7.32 23.34 39.27
CA GLU A 52 -8.71 23.32 39.72
C GLU A 52 -9.64 22.80 38.61
N ALA A 53 -9.56 23.36 37.40
CA ALA A 53 -10.41 23.00 36.27
C ALA A 53 -10.28 21.52 35.86
N LEU A 54 -9.09 20.93 36.00
CA LEU A 54 -8.82 19.53 35.67
C LEU A 54 -9.10 18.57 36.83
N THR A 55 -9.47 19.07 38.01
CA THR A 55 -9.82 18.24 39.18
C THR A 55 -10.89 17.18 38.92
N PRO A 56 -11.87 17.34 38.02
CA PRO A 56 -12.83 16.27 37.68
C PRO A 56 -12.30 15.20 36.73
N VAL A 57 -11.19 15.47 36.03
CA VAL A 57 -10.63 14.53 35.03
C VAL A 57 -9.99 13.35 35.75
N ARG A 58 -10.37 12.13 35.34
CA ARG A 58 -9.86 10.88 35.91
C ARG A 58 -9.19 10.09 34.78
N PRO A 59 -7.86 10.16 34.64
CA PRO A 59 -7.16 9.38 33.63
C PRO A 59 -7.34 7.88 33.89
N ARG A 60 -7.31 7.09 32.82
CA ARG A 60 -7.46 5.64 32.84
C ARG A 60 -6.46 5.04 31.85
N THR A 61 -5.98 3.85 32.14
CA THR A 61 -5.21 3.04 31.19
C THR A 61 -6.06 2.75 29.95
N GLY A 62 -5.57 3.18 28.80
CA GLY A 62 -6.13 2.89 27.48
C GLY A 62 -5.50 1.64 26.88
N GLU A 63 -6.16 1.10 25.85
CA GLU A 63 -5.68 -0.09 25.14
C GLU A 63 -4.66 0.27 24.05
N VAL A 64 -4.64 1.53 23.60
CA VAL A 64 -3.70 2.04 22.60
C VAL A 64 -2.47 2.60 23.32
N PRO A 65 -1.25 2.12 23.02
CA PRO A 65 -0.03 2.68 23.58
C PRO A 65 0.09 4.18 23.31
N PHE A 66 0.52 4.94 24.32
CA PHE A 66 0.66 6.39 24.23
C PHE A 66 2.13 6.79 24.32
N PHE A 67 2.66 7.36 23.23
CA PHE A 67 3.99 7.96 23.21
C PHE A 67 3.87 9.46 23.44
N SER A 68 4.43 9.96 24.53
CA SER A 68 4.30 11.36 24.93
C SER A 68 5.37 12.24 24.29
N THR A 69 4.95 13.31 23.64
CA THR A 69 5.84 14.39 23.14
C THR A 69 6.40 15.28 24.23
N VAL A 70 5.91 15.15 25.47
CA VAL A 70 6.39 15.90 26.65
C VAL A 70 7.52 15.13 27.33
N THR A 71 7.36 13.80 27.47
CA THR A 71 8.33 12.96 28.19
C THR A 71 9.26 12.15 27.28
N GLY A 72 8.98 12.08 25.98
CA GLY A 72 9.80 11.35 25.01
C GLY A 72 9.76 9.84 25.15
N ARG A 73 8.72 9.27 25.77
CA ARG A 73 8.60 7.83 26.00
C ARG A 73 7.17 7.32 25.89
N LEU A 74 7.05 6.00 25.77
CA LEU A 74 5.81 5.28 26.06
C LEU A 74 5.43 5.44 27.54
N MET A 75 4.15 5.68 27.79
CA MET A 75 3.58 5.78 29.12
C MET A 75 2.19 5.16 29.19
N ASP A 76 1.80 4.78 30.41
CA ASP A 76 0.43 4.41 30.69
C ASP A 76 -0.42 5.69 30.77
N THR A 77 -1.56 5.71 30.08
CA THR A 77 -2.44 6.89 30.06
C THR A 77 -3.10 7.19 31.41
N VAL A 78 -2.97 6.31 32.42
CA VAL A 78 -3.31 6.63 33.81
C VAL A 78 -2.45 7.77 34.39
N GLU A 79 -1.27 8.03 33.81
CA GLU A 79 -0.38 9.13 34.18
C GLU A 79 -0.82 10.50 33.61
N LEU A 80 -1.85 10.55 32.73
CA LEU A 80 -2.34 11.79 32.10
C LEU A 80 -3.24 12.61 33.03
N ASP A 81 -2.74 12.92 34.21
CA ASP A 81 -3.41 13.71 35.24
C ASP A 81 -3.35 15.23 34.97
N GLY A 82 -3.93 16.03 35.86
CA GLY A 82 -3.94 17.48 35.72
C GLY A 82 -2.55 18.11 35.64
N GLU A 83 -1.56 17.55 36.34
CA GLU A 83 -0.18 18.03 36.30
C GLU A 83 0.50 17.64 34.97
N TYR A 84 0.20 16.47 34.41
CA TYR A 84 0.63 16.15 33.04
C TYR A 84 0.07 17.15 32.02
N TRP A 85 -1.22 17.46 32.07
CA TRP A 85 -1.82 18.41 31.12
C TRP A 85 -1.30 19.84 31.30
N TYR A 86 -1.01 20.26 32.54
CA TYR A 86 -0.29 21.50 32.79
C TYR A 86 1.10 21.49 32.15
N ARG A 87 1.89 20.44 32.37
CA ARG A 87 3.21 20.30 31.73
C ARG A 87 3.10 20.27 30.22
N ASN A 88 2.12 19.57 29.66
CA ASN A 88 1.88 19.54 28.21
C ASN A 88 1.60 20.94 27.65
N LEU A 89 0.83 21.77 28.37
CA LEU A 89 0.56 23.15 27.96
C LEU A 89 1.75 24.08 28.18
N ARG A 90 2.60 23.81 29.19
CA ARG A 90 3.70 24.68 29.62
C ARG A 90 5.04 24.39 28.93
N GLU A 91 5.38 23.12 28.76
CA GLU A 91 6.66 22.66 28.24
C GLU A 91 6.65 22.61 26.71
N THR A 92 7.85 22.58 26.11
CA THR A 92 8.02 22.45 24.66
C THR A 92 7.42 21.14 24.17
N VAL A 93 6.74 21.16 23.03
CA VAL A 93 6.32 19.94 22.33
C VAL A 93 7.49 19.39 21.52
N GLU A 94 8.11 18.30 21.99
CA GLU A 94 9.23 17.62 21.32
C GLU A 94 8.70 16.62 20.28
N PHE A 95 7.99 17.11 19.26
CA PHE A 95 7.33 16.26 18.27
C PHE A 95 8.33 15.52 17.37
N GLN A 96 9.38 16.18 16.89
CA GLN A 96 10.46 15.54 16.12
C GLN A 96 11.06 14.35 16.91
N SER A 97 11.48 14.59 18.14
CA SER A 97 12.05 13.56 19.03
C SER A 97 11.08 12.39 19.26
N ALA A 98 9.77 12.66 19.33
CA ALA A 98 8.76 11.62 19.43
C ALA A 98 8.62 10.79 18.15
N ILE A 99 8.71 11.41 16.97
CA ILE A 99 8.72 10.68 15.70
C ILE A 99 9.99 9.84 15.57
N GLU A 100 11.17 10.37 15.91
CA GLU A 100 12.43 9.62 15.94
C GLU A 100 12.32 8.39 16.86
N GLY A 101 11.81 8.57 18.08
CA GLY A 101 11.59 7.44 19.00
C GLY A 101 10.59 6.40 18.48
N LEU A 102 9.54 6.82 17.76
CA LEU A 102 8.59 5.89 17.13
C LEU A 102 9.22 5.13 15.95
N LEU A 103 10.09 5.78 15.16
CA LEU A 103 10.85 5.14 14.09
C LEU A 103 11.84 4.10 14.66
N GLU A 104 12.52 4.42 15.77
CA GLU A 104 13.39 3.47 16.48
C GLU A 104 12.64 2.24 17.00
N LEU A 105 11.37 2.39 17.36
CA LEU A 105 10.46 1.29 17.73
C LEU A 105 9.92 0.51 16.52
N GLY A 106 10.25 0.93 15.30
CA GLY A 106 9.87 0.26 14.05
C GLY A 106 8.50 0.69 13.50
N HIS A 107 7.92 1.79 13.96
CA HIS A 107 6.67 2.32 13.42
C HIS A 107 6.93 3.12 12.13
N THR A 108 6.33 2.70 11.01
CA THR A 108 6.56 3.31 9.69
C THR A 108 5.28 3.85 9.03
N VAL A 109 4.13 3.75 9.69
CA VAL A 109 2.84 4.25 9.19
C VAL A 109 2.30 5.29 10.15
N PHE A 110 2.07 6.50 9.66
CA PHE A 110 1.62 7.64 10.44
C PHE A 110 0.33 8.22 9.85
N VAL A 111 -0.66 8.42 10.72
CA VAL A 111 -1.94 9.04 10.37
C VAL A 111 -2.16 10.27 11.23
N GLU A 112 -2.18 11.45 10.61
CA GLU A 112 -2.51 12.70 11.31
C GLU A 112 -4.03 12.83 11.44
N ALA A 113 -4.54 12.67 12.66
CA ALA A 113 -5.95 12.84 12.98
C ALA A 113 -6.26 14.32 13.26
N SER A 114 -6.54 15.10 12.21
CA SER A 114 -6.77 16.54 12.31
C SER A 114 -7.77 17.03 11.26
N PRO A 115 -8.43 18.19 11.46
CA PRO A 115 -9.30 18.78 10.44
C PRO A 115 -8.53 19.26 9.19
N HIS A 116 -7.20 19.37 9.28
CA HIS A 116 -6.32 19.71 8.17
C HIS A 116 -4.87 19.30 8.50
N PRO A 117 -4.18 18.54 7.63
CA PRO A 117 -2.82 18.09 7.88
C PRO A 117 -1.85 19.27 7.95
N VAL A 118 -1.15 19.39 9.08
CA VAL A 118 -0.06 20.36 9.26
C VAL A 118 1.24 19.73 9.73
N LEU A 119 1.19 18.48 10.21
CA LEU A 119 2.35 17.75 10.76
C LEU A 119 2.91 16.73 9.78
N THR A 120 2.16 16.34 8.73
CA THR A 120 2.62 15.31 7.77
C THR A 120 3.98 15.62 7.14
N ILE A 121 4.28 16.90 6.89
CA ILE A 121 5.58 17.33 6.34
C ILE A 121 6.68 17.11 7.37
N GLY A 122 6.48 17.53 8.63
CA GLY A 122 7.47 17.34 9.70
C GLY A 122 7.78 15.87 9.98
N ILE A 123 6.77 14.99 9.88
CA ILE A 123 6.97 13.54 9.98
C ILE A 123 7.83 13.02 8.82
N GLN A 124 7.52 13.42 7.58
CA GLN A 124 8.30 13.00 6.41
C GLN A 124 9.75 13.49 6.48
N ASP A 125 9.95 14.78 6.80
CA ASP A 125 11.29 15.37 6.92
C ASP A 125 12.11 14.66 8.01
N THR A 126 11.48 14.28 9.12
CA THR A 126 12.13 13.51 10.20
C THR A 126 12.48 12.09 9.76
N ALA A 127 11.63 11.43 8.97
CA ALA A 127 11.93 10.11 8.44
C ALA A 127 13.09 10.15 7.43
N ASP A 128 13.12 11.19 6.58
CA ASP A 128 14.15 11.39 5.56
C ASP A 128 15.55 11.58 6.17
N THR A 129 15.68 12.15 7.38
CA THR A 129 16.99 12.24 8.07
C THR A 129 17.52 10.89 8.55
N THR A 130 16.65 9.90 8.70
CA THR A 130 16.98 8.53 9.15
C THR A 130 17.01 7.51 8.01
N ASP A 131 16.80 7.94 6.76
CA ASP A 131 16.70 7.07 5.56
C ASP A 131 15.63 5.96 5.72
N THR A 132 14.55 6.26 6.45
CA THR A 132 13.44 5.32 6.70
C THR A 132 12.27 5.61 5.78
N ASP A 133 11.84 4.62 4.99
CA ASP A 133 10.61 4.75 4.18
C ASP A 133 9.37 4.70 5.09
N VAL A 134 8.55 5.75 5.02
CA VAL A 134 7.34 5.91 5.84
C VAL A 134 6.12 6.20 4.98
N LEU A 135 4.97 5.74 5.45
CA LEU A 135 3.67 6.10 4.90
C LEU A 135 2.99 7.12 5.81
N VAL A 136 2.89 8.36 5.36
CA VAL A 136 2.27 9.45 6.10
C VAL A 136 0.99 9.91 5.41
N THR A 137 -0.11 10.06 6.16
CA THR A 137 -1.36 10.60 5.62
C THR A 137 -2.13 11.43 6.65
N GLY A 138 -2.93 12.40 6.21
CA GLY A 138 -3.86 13.14 7.05
C GLY A 138 -5.29 12.60 6.93
N SER A 139 -6.11 12.78 7.96
CA SER A 139 -7.48 12.27 8.00
C SER A 139 -8.49 13.15 7.26
N LEU A 140 -8.37 14.48 7.36
CA LEU A 140 -9.30 15.45 6.74
C LEU A 140 -8.53 16.65 6.17
N ARG A 141 -9.19 17.46 5.34
CA ARG A 141 -8.61 18.68 4.77
C ARG A 141 -9.56 19.86 4.99
N ARG A 142 -9.01 21.03 5.32
CA ARG A 142 -9.77 22.30 5.39
C ARG A 142 -10.51 22.52 4.07
N ASP A 143 -11.75 22.97 4.18
CA ASP A 143 -12.66 23.27 3.06
C ASP A 143 -13.03 22.04 2.19
N ASP A 144 -12.56 20.84 2.55
CA ASP A 144 -12.80 19.57 1.85
C ASP A 144 -12.91 18.44 2.89
N GLY A 145 -13.75 18.67 3.91
CA GLY A 145 -13.99 17.74 5.00
C GLY A 145 -15.10 16.72 4.68
N GLY A 146 -15.32 15.81 5.62
CA GLY A 146 -16.42 14.85 5.57
C GLY A 146 -15.99 13.42 5.22
N LEU A 147 -17.00 12.55 5.10
CA LEU A 147 -16.79 11.11 5.03
C LEU A 147 -16.05 10.67 3.76
N ALA A 148 -16.26 11.35 2.62
CA ALA A 148 -15.58 11.02 1.38
C ALA A 148 -14.06 11.22 1.47
N THR A 149 -13.61 12.35 2.04
CA THR A 149 -12.20 12.64 2.27
C THR A 149 -11.58 11.65 3.25
N PHE A 150 -12.30 11.36 4.35
CA PHE A 150 -11.87 10.38 5.34
C PHE A 150 -11.71 8.97 4.74
N LEU A 151 -12.70 8.49 3.98
CA LEU A 151 -12.64 7.20 3.29
C LEU A 151 -11.54 7.18 2.22
N THR A 152 -11.27 8.30 1.57
CA THR A 152 -10.15 8.43 0.63
C THR A 152 -8.80 8.29 1.33
N ALA A 153 -8.64 8.88 2.53
CA ALA A 153 -7.45 8.70 3.35
C ALA A 153 -7.26 7.23 3.76
N LEU A 154 -8.32 6.55 4.20
CA LEU A 154 -8.29 5.11 4.48
C LEU A 154 -7.96 4.27 3.24
N ALA A 155 -8.51 4.61 2.07
CA ALA A 155 -8.21 3.93 0.83
C ALA A 155 -6.73 4.07 0.44
N ARG A 156 -6.10 5.23 0.68
CA ARG A 156 -4.66 5.43 0.46
C ARG A 156 -3.81 4.50 1.32
N LEU A 157 -4.19 4.30 2.59
CA LEU A 157 -3.53 3.32 3.45
C LEU A 157 -3.71 1.89 2.91
N HIS A 158 -4.94 1.56 2.52
CA HIS A 158 -5.29 0.23 2.00
C HIS A 158 -4.51 -0.15 0.74
N VAL A 159 -4.43 0.74 -0.26
CA VAL A 159 -3.67 0.46 -1.50
C VAL A 159 -2.17 0.38 -1.28
N ARG A 160 -1.66 0.87 -0.14
CA ARG A 160 -0.27 0.73 0.30
C ARG A 160 -0.03 -0.48 1.20
N GLY A 161 -1.04 -1.34 1.36
CA GLY A 161 -0.91 -2.62 2.06
C GLY A 161 -1.28 -2.58 3.55
N VAL A 162 -1.75 -1.44 4.07
CA VAL A 162 -2.25 -1.36 5.45
C VAL A 162 -3.59 -2.11 5.54
N ALA A 163 -3.71 -2.99 6.52
CA ALA A 163 -4.96 -3.70 6.79
C ALA A 163 -6.03 -2.69 7.26
N VAL A 164 -7.16 -2.64 6.54
CA VAL A 164 -8.30 -1.78 6.88
C VAL A 164 -9.53 -2.68 7.03
N GLU A 165 -10.17 -2.60 8.19
CA GLU A 165 -11.40 -3.33 8.50
C GLU A 165 -12.61 -2.63 7.88
N TRP A 166 -12.76 -2.77 6.56
CA TRP A 166 -13.83 -2.12 5.79
C TRP A 166 -15.24 -2.43 6.28
N ARG A 167 -15.46 -3.61 6.88
CA ARG A 167 -16.78 -3.99 7.42
C ARG A 167 -17.29 -3.00 8.46
N GLN A 168 -16.39 -2.44 9.29
CA GLN A 168 -16.78 -1.46 10.30
C GLN A 168 -17.24 -0.14 9.67
N ALA A 169 -16.68 0.26 8.53
CA ALA A 169 -17.08 1.47 7.82
C ALA A 169 -18.53 1.39 7.28
N PHE A 170 -19.08 0.18 7.14
CA PHE A 170 -20.46 -0.07 6.70
C PHE A 170 -21.40 -0.51 7.84
N ALA A 171 -20.94 -0.53 9.09
CA ALA A 171 -21.76 -0.95 10.22
C ALA A 171 -22.99 -0.03 10.38
N GLY A 172 -24.19 -0.63 10.48
CA GLY A 172 -25.45 0.11 10.57
C GLY A 172 -26.02 0.60 9.23
N LEU A 173 -25.34 0.32 8.11
CA LEU A 173 -25.86 0.54 6.76
C LEU A 173 -26.42 -0.77 6.17
N ASP A 174 -27.37 -0.66 5.25
CA ASP A 174 -27.90 -1.79 4.48
C ASP A 174 -26.95 -2.18 3.32
N ALA A 175 -25.67 -2.38 3.66
CA ALA A 175 -24.60 -2.65 2.71
C ALA A 175 -24.49 -4.15 2.41
N HIS A 176 -24.36 -4.49 1.13
CA HIS A 176 -24.25 -5.87 0.66
C HIS A 176 -23.00 -6.04 -0.20
N VAL A 177 -22.33 -7.19 -0.08
CA VAL A 177 -21.21 -7.55 -0.95
C VAL A 177 -21.78 -7.85 -2.35
N VAL A 178 -21.22 -7.19 -3.36
CA VAL A 178 -21.57 -7.43 -4.77
C VAL A 178 -20.36 -7.96 -5.51
N ASP A 179 -20.57 -8.91 -6.42
CA ASP A 179 -19.51 -9.40 -7.28
C ASP A 179 -19.12 -8.32 -8.28
N LEU A 180 -17.83 -7.95 -8.27
CA LEU A 180 -17.26 -7.09 -9.29
C LEU A 180 -16.84 -7.93 -10.51
N PRO A 181 -16.83 -7.34 -11.72
CA PRO A 181 -16.26 -8.01 -12.89
C PRO A 181 -14.86 -8.54 -12.56
N THR A 182 -14.61 -9.80 -12.91
CA THR A 182 -13.31 -10.42 -12.68
C THR A 182 -12.19 -9.66 -13.41
N TYR A 183 -10.95 -9.80 -12.92
CA TYR A 183 -9.75 -9.21 -13.53
C TYR A 183 -9.79 -9.29 -15.06
N ALA A 184 -9.59 -8.14 -15.72
CA ALA A 184 -9.53 -8.06 -17.17
C ALA A 184 -8.22 -8.69 -17.67
N PHE A 185 -8.19 -10.02 -17.78
CA PHE A 185 -7.04 -10.73 -18.29
C PHE A 185 -6.62 -10.17 -19.66
N GLN A 186 -5.37 -9.76 -19.77
CA GLN A 186 -4.76 -9.48 -21.08
C GLN A 186 -4.56 -10.80 -21.80
N ARG A 187 -5.57 -11.21 -22.56
CA ARG A 187 -5.59 -12.49 -23.29
C ARG A 187 -4.53 -12.49 -24.39
N ARG A 188 -3.34 -12.99 -24.07
CA ARG A 188 -2.28 -13.27 -25.04
C ARG A 188 -2.19 -14.78 -25.25
N ARG A 189 -2.12 -15.19 -26.51
CA ARG A 189 -2.02 -16.59 -26.89
C ARG A 189 -0.55 -17.03 -26.75
N PHE A 190 -0.25 -17.78 -25.69
CA PHE A 190 1.09 -18.35 -25.43
C PHE A 190 1.22 -19.83 -25.84
N TRP A 191 0.25 -20.37 -26.58
CA TRP A 191 0.37 -21.73 -27.14
C TRP A 191 1.54 -21.79 -28.11
N ALA A 192 2.45 -22.75 -27.90
CA ALA A 192 3.45 -23.09 -28.90
C ALA A 192 2.74 -23.43 -30.21
N ALA A 193 3.12 -22.76 -31.31
CA ALA A 193 2.67 -23.19 -32.63
C ALA A 193 3.14 -24.64 -32.81
N SER A 194 2.24 -25.53 -33.23
CA SER A 194 2.57 -26.93 -33.52
C SER A 194 3.86 -26.95 -34.33
N LEU A 195 4.93 -27.44 -33.71
CA LEU A 195 6.20 -27.65 -34.38
C LEU A 195 5.92 -28.75 -35.40
N ARG A 196 5.66 -28.35 -36.64
CA ARG A 196 5.63 -29.23 -37.82
C ARG A 196 6.99 -29.91 -38.08
N GLN A 197 7.94 -29.78 -37.18
CA GLN A 197 9.28 -30.34 -37.29
C GLN A 197 9.59 -31.07 -35.98
N THR A 198 9.55 -32.39 -36.06
CA THR A 198 10.10 -33.26 -35.03
C THR A 198 11.63 -33.10 -35.11
N PRO A 199 12.31 -32.59 -34.06
CA PRO A 199 13.75 -32.43 -34.07
C PRO A 199 14.42 -33.81 -34.22
N GLY A 200 15.30 -33.97 -35.21
CA GLY A 200 16.06 -35.21 -35.44
C GLY A 200 15.57 -36.09 -36.60
N ALA A 201 14.54 -35.69 -37.34
CA ALA A 201 14.22 -36.31 -38.62
C ALA A 201 15.22 -35.85 -39.68
N ALA A 202 16.04 -36.77 -40.21
CA ALA A 202 16.70 -36.56 -41.49
C ALA A 202 15.65 -36.26 -42.57
N GLU A 203 16.01 -35.57 -43.66
CA GLU A 203 15.12 -35.31 -44.81
C GLU A 203 14.43 -36.60 -45.25
N PHE A 204 13.20 -36.78 -44.77
CA PHE A 204 12.33 -37.91 -45.10
C PHE A 204 11.14 -37.31 -45.82
N ASP A 205 11.22 -37.25 -47.15
CA ASP A 205 10.20 -36.66 -48.00
C ASP A 205 9.07 -37.67 -48.23
N HIS A 206 8.25 -37.85 -47.20
CA HIS A 206 7.06 -38.69 -47.28
C HIS A 206 5.81 -37.86 -46.93
N PRO A 207 4.77 -37.86 -47.79
CA PRO A 207 3.62 -36.97 -47.65
C PRO A 207 2.77 -37.17 -46.38
N LEU A 208 2.98 -38.28 -45.67
CA LEU A 208 2.25 -38.65 -44.45
C LEU A 208 3.14 -38.77 -43.19
N LEU A 209 4.47 -38.79 -43.34
CA LEU A 209 5.37 -39.13 -42.25
C LEU A 209 6.37 -38.00 -42.03
N GLY A 210 6.54 -37.63 -40.76
CA GLY A 210 7.55 -36.67 -40.31
C GLY A 210 8.84 -37.35 -39.84
N ALA A 211 8.80 -38.62 -39.43
CA ALA A 211 10.01 -39.41 -39.14
C ALA A 211 9.71 -40.91 -39.13
N VAL A 212 10.72 -41.72 -39.50
CA VAL A 212 10.75 -43.17 -39.29
C VAL A 212 11.91 -43.49 -38.36
N VAL A 213 11.63 -44.17 -37.26
CA VAL A 213 12.61 -44.54 -36.24
C VAL A 213 12.75 -46.06 -36.21
N PRO A 214 13.89 -46.64 -36.66
CA PRO A 214 14.09 -48.09 -36.58
C PRO A 214 14.13 -48.55 -35.12
N LEU A 215 13.44 -49.66 -34.82
CA LEU A 215 13.43 -50.27 -33.50
C LEU A 215 14.49 -51.38 -33.45
N PRO A 216 15.57 -51.22 -32.66
CA PRO A 216 16.76 -52.05 -32.77
C PRO A 216 16.57 -53.55 -32.45
N ASP A 217 15.46 -53.94 -31.80
CA ASP A 217 15.28 -55.30 -31.29
C ASP A 217 14.11 -56.10 -31.93
N SER A 218 13.31 -55.46 -32.79
CA SER A 218 12.11 -56.10 -33.40
C SER A 218 12.19 -56.27 -34.91
N GLY A 219 13.19 -55.67 -35.57
CA GLY A 219 13.26 -55.58 -37.03
C GLY A 219 12.17 -54.69 -37.65
N GLY A 220 11.38 -53.98 -36.84
CA GLY A 220 10.36 -53.05 -37.28
C GLY A 220 10.76 -51.57 -37.10
N GLY A 221 9.89 -50.65 -37.52
CA GLY A 221 10.08 -49.21 -37.35
C GLY A 221 8.87 -48.53 -36.71
N LEU A 222 9.10 -47.44 -35.98
CA LEU A 222 8.08 -46.50 -35.54
C LEU A 222 7.96 -45.38 -36.57
N LEU A 223 6.79 -45.27 -37.21
CA LEU A 223 6.48 -44.22 -38.15
C LEU A 223 5.68 -43.12 -37.43
N THR A 224 6.14 -41.88 -37.50
CA THR A 224 5.49 -40.73 -36.87
C THR A 224 5.08 -39.71 -37.93
N GLY A 225 3.90 -39.13 -37.78
CA GLY A 225 3.36 -38.15 -38.73
C GLY A 225 2.12 -37.47 -38.17
N VAL A 226 1.73 -36.35 -38.79
CA VAL A 226 0.52 -35.60 -38.42
C VAL A 226 -0.40 -35.54 -39.63
N LEU A 227 -1.56 -36.18 -39.53
CA LEU A 227 -2.60 -36.15 -40.55
C LEU A 227 -3.63 -35.08 -40.22
N THR A 228 -3.81 -34.14 -41.14
CA THR A 228 -4.87 -33.12 -41.03
C THR A 228 -5.46 -32.89 -42.40
N LEU A 229 -6.73 -32.50 -42.47
CA LEU A 229 -7.35 -32.13 -43.75
C LEU A 229 -6.66 -30.92 -44.41
N ALA A 230 -6.02 -30.05 -43.62
CA ALA A 230 -5.23 -28.94 -44.14
C ALA A 230 -3.87 -29.39 -44.71
N GLY A 231 -3.28 -30.46 -44.16
CA GLY A 231 -2.02 -31.03 -44.63
C GLY A 231 -2.19 -31.98 -45.81
N GLN A 232 -3.28 -32.75 -45.83
CA GLN A 232 -3.59 -33.74 -46.87
C GLN A 232 -5.07 -33.62 -47.27
N PRO A 233 -5.44 -32.64 -48.12
CA PRO A 233 -6.84 -32.36 -48.49
C PRO A 233 -7.56 -33.57 -49.11
N TRP A 234 -6.83 -34.43 -49.80
CA TRP A 234 -7.37 -35.65 -50.41
C TRP A 234 -7.97 -36.63 -49.38
N LEU A 235 -7.60 -36.55 -48.10
CA LEU A 235 -8.23 -37.36 -47.05
C LEU A 235 -9.72 -37.05 -46.87
N ALA A 236 -10.16 -35.84 -47.27
CA ALA A 236 -11.58 -35.50 -47.26
C ALA A 236 -12.39 -36.30 -48.30
N GLU A 237 -11.74 -36.77 -49.37
CA GLU A 237 -12.37 -37.52 -50.45
C GLU A 237 -12.63 -38.98 -50.06
N HIS A 238 -11.90 -39.51 -49.07
CA HIS A 238 -12.11 -40.85 -48.51
C HIS A 238 -12.97 -40.78 -47.24
N SER A 239 -14.28 -40.60 -47.44
CA SER A 239 -15.26 -40.51 -46.35
C SER A 239 -16.30 -41.62 -46.39
N VAL A 240 -16.70 -42.10 -45.22
CA VAL A 240 -17.81 -43.04 -45.04
C VAL A 240 -18.80 -42.43 -44.05
N ALA A 241 -20.05 -42.28 -44.47
CA ALA A 241 -21.09 -41.61 -43.68
C ALA A 241 -20.70 -40.19 -43.19
N GLY A 242 -19.96 -39.43 -44.00
CA GLY A 242 -19.56 -38.05 -43.70
C GLY A 242 -18.37 -37.92 -42.74
N VAL A 243 -17.74 -39.03 -42.35
CA VAL A 243 -16.51 -39.03 -41.54
C VAL A 243 -15.33 -39.36 -42.44
N ALA A 244 -14.31 -38.49 -42.46
CA ALA A 244 -13.05 -38.78 -43.15
C ALA A 244 -12.33 -39.93 -42.43
N LEU A 245 -12.06 -41.01 -43.17
CA LEU A 245 -11.34 -42.17 -42.66
C LEU A 245 -10.01 -42.28 -43.40
N PHE A 246 -8.95 -42.63 -42.68
CA PHE A 246 -7.69 -42.93 -43.33
C PHE A 246 -7.86 -44.21 -44.18
N PRO A 247 -7.54 -44.20 -45.49
CA PRO A 247 -7.77 -45.35 -46.35
C PRO A 247 -6.97 -46.57 -45.90
N GLY A 248 -7.55 -47.76 -46.06
CA GLY A 248 -6.85 -49.03 -45.83
C GLY A 248 -5.57 -49.15 -46.68
N THR A 249 -5.61 -48.64 -47.91
CA THR A 249 -4.44 -48.55 -48.81
C THR A 249 -3.36 -47.61 -48.29
N GLY A 250 -3.72 -46.60 -47.50
CA GLY A 250 -2.77 -45.74 -46.81
C GLY A 250 -1.94 -46.52 -45.79
N PHE A 251 -2.53 -47.48 -45.06
CA PHE A 251 -1.76 -48.35 -44.17
C PHE A 251 -0.82 -49.29 -44.93
N VAL A 252 -1.21 -49.73 -46.14
CA VAL A 252 -0.33 -50.53 -47.00
C VAL A 252 0.90 -49.73 -47.42
N GLU A 253 0.72 -48.47 -47.84
CA GLU A 253 1.81 -47.55 -48.16
C GLU A 253 2.78 -47.38 -46.98
N LEU A 254 2.24 -47.22 -45.76
CA LEU A 254 3.06 -47.08 -44.55
C LEU A 254 3.90 -48.33 -44.23
N VAL A 255 3.48 -49.52 -44.65
CA VAL A 255 4.22 -50.79 -44.43
C VAL A 255 5.33 -51.00 -45.47
N LEU A 256 5.32 -50.27 -46.59
CA LEU A 256 6.35 -50.34 -47.63
C LEU A 256 7.59 -49.50 -47.31
N GLN A 257 7.53 -48.65 -46.27
CA GLN A 257 8.62 -47.82 -45.76
C GLN A 257 9.39 -48.55 -44.66
#